data_AF-A0A538F2Y6-F1
#
_entry.id   AF-A0A538F2Y6-F1
#
_cell.length_a   1.000
_cell.length_b   1.000
_cell.length_c   1.000
_cell.angle_alpha   90.00
_cell.angle_beta   90.00
_cell.angle_gamma   90.00
#
_symmetry.space_group_name_H-M   'P 1'
#
loop_
_entity.id
_entity.type
_entity.pdbx_description
1 polymer ?
#
loop_
_entity_poly.entity_id
_entity_poly.type
_entity_poly.pdbx_seq_one_letter_code
_entity_poly.pdbx_strand_id
1 'polypeptide(L)'
;MSAALGSQIKRFQETEQRILASPFLQLDPLLLLAGIGLIACGVYVVGTATHGDIPGNPDYYLVRQAAYGAVGLVLMLVLARFDYSRLREWKLGIYGMTIGLILLTLALGTATRGSKRWIDLPFLK
;
A
#
# COMPACT_ATOMS: atom_id res chain seq x y z
N MET A 1 8.58 33.83 -38.69
CA MET A 1 9.22 33.22 -37.49
C MET A 1 8.43 33.44 -36.19
N SER A 2 7.76 34.59 -35.99
CA SER A 2 6.97 34.90 -34.77
C SER A 2 5.70 34.04 -34.56
N ALA A 3 5.00 33.66 -35.64
CA ALA A 3 3.76 32.86 -35.54
C ALA A 3 3.96 31.41 -35.03
N ALA A 4 5.13 30.83 -35.28
CA ALA A 4 5.48 29.48 -34.81
C ALA A 4 5.74 29.46 -33.29
N LEU A 5 6.22 30.57 -32.72
CA LEU A 5 6.48 30.68 -31.29
C LEU A 5 5.17 30.74 -30.48
N GLY A 6 4.16 31.47 -31.00
CA GLY A 6 2.85 31.58 -30.35
C GLY A 6 2.07 30.27 -30.29
N SER A 7 2.16 29.42 -31.32
CA SER A 7 1.49 28.11 -31.32
C SER A 7 2.15 27.10 -30.38
N GLN A 8 3.47 27.17 -30.23
CA GLN A 8 4.22 26.37 -29.25
C GLN A 8 3.82 26.73 -27.83
N ILE A 9 3.78 28.02 -27.49
CA ILE A 9 3.38 28.50 -26.16
C ILE A 9 1.95 28.05 -25.82
N LYS A 10 1.01 28.14 -26.78
CA LYS A 10 -0.38 27.69 -26.57
C LYS A 10 -0.46 26.19 -26.28
N ARG A 11 0.34 25.38 -26.99
CA ARG A 11 0.41 23.92 -26.78
C ARG A 11 1.00 23.55 -25.42
N PHE A 12 2.01 24.26 -24.94
CA PHE A 12 2.56 24.07 -23.59
C PHE A 12 1.53 24.43 -22.51
N GLN A 13 0.85 25.56 -22.67
CA GLN A 13 -0.18 26.02 -21.74
C GLN A 13 -1.39 25.06 -21.69
N GLU A 14 -1.84 24.53 -22.83
CA GLU A 14 -2.90 23.51 -22.88
C GLU A 14 -2.47 22.18 -22.23
N THR A 15 -1.19 21.80 -22.35
CA THR A 15 -0.64 20.59 -21.73
C THR A 15 -0.56 20.76 -20.21
N GLU A 16 -0.05 21.89 -19.72
CA GLU A 16 -0.04 22.23 -18.30
C GLU A 16 -1.46 22.33 -17.74
N GLN A 17 -2.39 22.96 -18.45
CA GLN A 17 -3.79 23.03 -18.03
C GLN A 17 -4.45 21.65 -17.97
N ARG A 18 -4.15 20.70 -18.87
CA ARG A 18 -4.66 19.33 -18.78
C ARG A 18 -4.06 18.53 -17.62
N ILE A 19 -2.79 18.77 -17.29
CA ILE A 19 -2.12 18.16 -16.14
C ILE A 19 -2.68 18.72 -14.82
N LEU A 20 -2.91 20.04 -14.77
CA LEU A 20 -3.47 20.75 -13.60
C LEU A 20 -4.98 20.54 -13.45
N ALA A 21 -5.71 20.33 -14.55
CA ALA A 21 -7.15 20.09 -14.56
C ALA A 21 -7.54 18.62 -14.37
N SER A 22 -6.58 17.72 -14.12
CA SER A 22 -6.87 16.33 -13.78
C SER A 22 -7.36 16.25 -12.33
N PRO A 23 -8.68 16.13 -12.07
CA PRO A 23 -9.24 16.18 -10.71
C PRO A 23 -9.10 14.83 -9.98
N PHE A 24 -8.57 13.82 -10.68
CA PHE A 24 -8.49 12.45 -10.22
C PHE A 24 -7.04 12.08 -9.95
N LEU A 25 -6.86 11.33 -8.86
CA LEU A 25 -5.63 10.65 -8.49
C LEU A 25 -4.89 10.17 -9.74
N GLN A 26 -3.71 10.73 -10.00
CA GLN A 26 -2.81 10.28 -11.07
C GLN A 26 -2.21 8.91 -10.68
N LEU A 27 -3.07 7.91 -10.55
CA LEU A 27 -2.67 6.53 -10.35
C LEU A 27 -2.25 5.97 -11.70
N ASP A 28 -1.04 5.43 -11.76
CA ASP A 28 -0.57 4.67 -12.90
C ASP A 28 -1.40 3.38 -13.02
N PRO A 29 -2.25 3.23 -14.06
CA PRO A 29 -3.12 2.06 -14.20
C PRO A 29 -2.33 0.76 -14.36
N LEU A 30 -1.13 0.81 -14.93
CA LEU A 30 -0.28 -0.36 -15.11
C LEU A 30 0.25 -0.87 -13.76
N LEU A 31 0.72 0.04 -12.90
CA LEU A 31 1.17 -0.31 -11.54
C LEU A 31 0.02 -0.82 -10.69
N LEU A 32 -1.16 -0.21 -10.82
CA LEU A 32 -2.36 -0.64 -10.10
C LEU A 32 -2.76 -2.06 -10.51
N LEU A 33 -2.82 -2.34 -11.82
CA LEU A 33 -3.13 -3.66 -12.34
C LEU A 33 -2.08 -4.70 -11.93
N ALA A 34 -0.79 -4.35 -11.97
CA ALA A 34 0.29 -5.22 -11.51
C ALA A 34 0.14 -5.55 -10.01
N GLY A 35 -0.19 -4.57 -9.17
CA GLY A 35 -0.43 -4.76 -7.75
C GLY A 35 -1.61 -5.69 -7.46
N ILE A 36 -2.75 -5.47 -8.13
CA ILE A 36 -3.93 -6.35 -8.02
C ILE A 36 -3.60 -7.77 -8.50
N GLY A 37 -2.89 -7.90 -9.62
CA GLY A 37 -2.45 -9.20 -10.14
C GLY A 37 -1.55 -9.95 -9.15
N LEU A 38 -0.64 -9.25 -8.48
CA LEU A 38 0.22 -9.83 -7.45
C LEU A 38 -0.59 -10.30 -6.23
N ILE A 39 -1.59 -9.52 -5.79
CA ILE A 39 -2.50 -9.92 -4.70
C ILE A 39 -3.27 -11.19 -5.10
N ALA A 40 -3.86 -11.23 -6.30
CA ALA A 40 -4.62 -12.38 -6.79
C ALA A 40 -3.75 -13.65 -6.88
N CYS A 41 -2.53 -13.52 -7.40
CA CYS A 41 -1.55 -14.60 -7.44
C CYS A 41 -1.21 -15.10 -6.03
N GLY A 42 -0.96 -14.19 -5.09
CA GLY A 42 -0.68 -14.54 -3.69
C GLY A 42 -1.84 -15.28 -3.01
N VAL A 43 -3.08 -14.82 -3.21
CA VAL A 43 -4.28 -15.51 -2.67
C VAL A 43 -4.41 -16.91 -3.26
N TYR A 44 -4.20 -17.07 -4.56
CA TYR A 44 -4.25 -18.37 -5.22
C TYR A 44 -3.19 -19.34 -4.69
N VAL A 45 -1.92 -18.88 -4.60
CA VAL A 45 -0.82 -19.70 -4.10
C VAL A 45 -1.03 -20.10 -2.65
N VAL A 46 -1.39 -19.15 -1.77
CA VAL A 46 -1.66 -19.45 -0.36
C VAL A 46 -2.82 -20.43 -0.23
N GLY A 47 -3.92 -20.17 -0.94
CA GLY A 47 -5.05 -21.09 -0.99
C GLY A 47 -4.59 -22.49 -1.30
N THR A 48 -4.06 -22.73 -2.50
CA THR A 48 -3.63 -24.06 -2.96
C THR A 48 -2.63 -24.74 -2.02
N ALA A 49 -1.67 -24.02 -1.46
CA ALA A 49 -0.65 -24.58 -0.58
C ALA A 49 -1.19 -25.04 0.79
N THR A 50 -2.23 -24.38 1.32
CA THR A 50 -2.70 -24.61 2.69
C THR A 50 -4.06 -25.32 2.79
N HIS A 51 -4.63 -25.80 1.67
CA HIS A 51 -5.97 -26.43 1.64
C HIS A 51 -6.15 -27.56 2.66
N GLY A 52 -5.07 -28.23 3.07
CA GLY A 52 -5.12 -29.35 4.03
C GLY A 52 -4.64 -29.01 5.44
N ASP A 53 -4.20 -27.78 5.69
CA ASP A 53 -3.48 -27.44 6.94
C ASP A 53 -4.39 -27.38 8.16
N ILE A 54 -5.69 -27.09 7.97
CA ILE A 54 -6.66 -26.99 9.05
C ILE A 54 -7.79 -28.01 8.83
N PRO A 55 -7.88 -29.04 9.71
CA PRO A 55 -8.97 -30.01 9.65
C PRO A 55 -10.34 -29.31 9.70
N GLY A 56 -11.16 -29.54 8.68
CA GLY A 56 -12.52 -28.99 8.60
C GLY A 56 -12.65 -27.54 8.11
N ASN A 57 -11.54 -26.84 7.80
CA ASN A 57 -11.59 -25.50 7.21
C ASN A 57 -10.46 -25.26 6.19
N PRO A 58 -10.61 -25.78 4.96
CA PRO A 58 -9.58 -25.69 3.91
C PRO A 58 -9.34 -24.24 3.43
N ASP A 59 -10.35 -23.37 3.53
CA ASP A 59 -10.30 -22.00 3.02
C ASP A 59 -9.78 -20.97 4.05
N TYR A 60 -9.42 -21.41 5.26
CA TYR A 60 -9.08 -20.50 6.37
C TYR A 60 -7.99 -19.48 6.01
N TYR A 61 -6.88 -19.95 5.45
CA TYR A 61 -5.76 -19.07 5.07
C TYR A 61 -6.06 -18.31 3.77
N LEU A 62 -6.86 -18.87 2.86
CA LEU A 62 -7.31 -18.18 1.65
C LEU A 62 -8.14 -16.95 2.01
N VAL A 63 -9.14 -17.11 2.89
CA VAL A 63 -10.02 -16.01 3.34
C VAL A 63 -9.22 -14.92 4.03
N ARG A 64 -8.24 -15.29 4.87
CA ARG A 64 -7.34 -14.33 5.52
C ARG A 64 -6.46 -13.58 4.52
N GLN A 65 -5.86 -14.28 3.57
CA GLN A 65 -5.01 -13.66 2.55
C GLN A 65 -5.82 -12.66 1.71
N ALA A 66 -7.05 -13.02 1.35
CA ALA A 66 -7.97 -12.13 0.63
C ALA A 66 -8.37 -10.92 1.50
N ALA A 67 -8.67 -11.12 2.78
CA ALA A 67 -9.00 -10.04 3.70
C ALA A 67 -7.84 -9.05 3.88
N TYR A 68 -6.61 -9.54 4.08
CA TYR A 68 -5.42 -8.68 4.15
C TYR A 68 -5.17 -7.93 2.83
N GLY A 69 -5.39 -8.58 1.69
CA GLY A 69 -5.33 -7.93 0.38
C GLY A 69 -6.35 -6.79 0.25
N ALA A 70 -7.59 -7.01 0.69
CA ALA A 70 -8.65 -6.00 0.67
C ALA A 70 -8.32 -4.80 1.59
N VAL A 71 -7.88 -5.07 2.82
CA VAL A 71 -7.43 -4.01 3.75
C VAL A 71 -6.26 -3.23 3.15
N GLY A 72 -5.30 -3.90 2.53
CA GLY A 72 -4.18 -3.27 1.83
C GLY A 72 -4.64 -2.35 0.69
N LEU A 73 -5.61 -2.77 -0.12
CA LEU A 73 -6.18 -1.94 -1.19
C LEU A 73 -6.91 -0.71 -0.65
N VAL A 74 -7.68 -0.85 0.44
CA VAL A 74 -8.32 0.29 1.10
C VAL A 74 -7.28 1.27 1.61
N LEU A 75 -6.24 0.79 2.31
CA LEU A 75 -5.14 1.63 2.79
C LEU A 75 -4.39 2.31 1.65
N MET A 76 -4.13 1.62 0.54
CA MET A 76 -3.53 2.20 -0.64
C MET A 76 -4.38 3.37 -1.18
N LEU A 77 -5.69 3.18 -1.34
CA LEU A 77 -6.58 4.23 -1.84
C LEU A 77 -6.66 5.42 -0.90
N VAL A 78 -6.69 5.18 0.42
CA VAL A 78 -6.68 6.24 1.43
C VAL A 78 -5.37 7.01 1.36
N LEU A 79 -4.22 6.34 1.40
CA LEU A 79 -2.90 6.96 1.36
C LEU A 79 -2.63 7.70 0.05
N ALA A 80 -3.10 7.18 -1.08
CA ALA A 80 -2.96 7.86 -2.37
C ALA A 80 -3.74 9.19 -2.44
N ARG A 81 -4.71 9.42 -1.54
CA ARG A 81 -5.44 10.69 -1.40
C ARG A 81 -4.76 11.65 -0.44
N PHE A 82 -3.80 11.21 0.36
CA PHE A 82 -3.06 12.09 1.27
C PHE A 82 -2.01 12.89 0.51
N ASP A 83 -2.02 14.21 0.72
CA ASP A 83 -1.03 15.11 0.14
C ASP A 83 0.36 14.82 0.73
N TYR A 84 1.32 14.51 -0.15
CA TYR A 84 2.71 14.25 0.19
C TYR A 84 3.38 15.42 0.94
N SER A 85 2.92 16.66 0.71
CA SER A 85 3.47 17.85 1.36
C SER A 85 3.33 17.80 2.88
N ARG A 86 2.16 17.37 3.39
CA ARG A 86 1.93 17.23 4.84
C ARG A 86 2.73 16.08 5.45
N LEU A 87 2.92 15.00 4.71
CA LEU A 87 3.71 13.86 5.16
C LEU A 87 5.19 14.22 5.37
N ARG A 88 5.71 15.15 4.57
CA ARG A 88 7.09 15.64 4.66
C ARG A 88 7.39 16.35 5.99
N GLU A 89 6.44 17.13 6.49
CA GLU A 89 6.58 17.84 7.77
C GLU A 89 6.62 16.86 8.95
N TRP A 90 5.88 15.75 8.84
CA TRP A 90 5.74 14.74 9.89
C TRP A 90 6.89 13.71 9.90
N LYS A 91 7.89 13.87 9.03
CA LYS A 91 9.00 12.90 8.88
C LYS A 91 9.67 12.54 10.21
N LEU A 92 9.93 13.54 11.06
CA LEU A 92 10.59 13.35 12.35
C LEU A 92 9.66 12.63 13.35
N GLY A 93 8.37 12.95 13.32
CA GLY A 93 7.36 12.27 14.13
C GLY A 93 7.21 10.79 13.74
N ILE A 94 7.08 10.49 12.44
CA ILE A 94 7.01 9.12 11.93
C ILE A 94 8.29 8.35 12.26
N TYR A 95 9.46 8.98 12.11
CA TYR A 95 10.73 8.36 12.44
C TYR A 95 10.87 8.06 13.95
N GLY A 96 10.50 9.00 14.82
CA GLY A 96 10.46 8.76 16.26
C GLY A 96 9.47 7.67 16.64
N MET A 97 8.29 7.65 16.00
CA MET A 97 7.27 6.62 16.19
C MET A 97 7.77 5.24 15.80
N THR A 98 8.46 5.09 14.67
CA THR A 98 8.99 3.78 14.23
C THR A 98 10.10 3.29 15.15
N ILE A 99 10.99 4.17 15.62
CA ILE A 99 11.97 3.81 16.67
C ILE A 99 11.25 3.37 17.94
N GLY A 100 10.24 4.12 18.38
CA GLY A 100 9.43 3.77 19.55
C GLY A 100 8.78 2.40 19.42
N LEU A 101 8.22 2.08 18.24
CA LEU A 101 7.63 0.76 17.96
C LEU A 101 8.65 -0.37 17.98
N ILE A 102 9.88 -0.14 17.51
CA ILE A 102 10.97 -1.12 17.59
C ILE A 102 11.34 -1.39 19.06
N LEU A 103 11.53 -0.34 19.85
CA LEU A 103 11.83 -0.45 21.28
C LEU A 103 10.67 -1.16 22.02
N LEU A 104 9.43 -0.82 21.68
CA LEU A 104 8.24 -1.46 22.21
C LEU A 104 8.20 -2.96 21.87
N THR A 105 8.56 -3.33 20.65
CA THR A 105 8.62 -4.74 20.21
C THR A 105 9.72 -5.50 20.97
N LEU A 106 10.86 -4.88 21.28
CA LEU A 106 11.90 -5.49 22.10
C LEU A 106 11.44 -5.73 23.55
N ALA A 107 10.67 -4.79 24.10
CA ALA A 107 10.13 -4.88 25.45
C ALA A 107 8.99 -5.91 25.55
N LEU A 108 7.94 -5.74 24.76
CA LEU A 108 6.67 -6.47 24.86
C LEU A 108 6.50 -7.61 23.85
N GLY A 109 7.37 -7.70 22.84
CA GLY A 109 7.29 -8.75 21.84
C GLY A 109 7.53 -10.13 22.44
N THR A 110 6.75 -11.10 21.98
CA THR A 110 6.95 -12.51 22.28
C THR A 110 8.06 -13.07 21.39
N ALA A 111 8.95 -13.87 21.97
CA ALA A 111 10.00 -14.51 21.18
C ALA A 111 9.40 -15.68 20.40
N THR A 112 9.40 -15.59 19.07
CA THR A 112 9.05 -16.71 18.20
C THR A 112 10.25 -17.05 17.33
N ARG A 113 10.58 -18.35 17.22
CA ARG A 113 11.80 -18.82 16.53
C ARG A 113 13.08 -18.09 16.99
N GLY A 114 13.20 -17.79 18.28
CA GLY A 114 14.39 -17.18 18.90
C GLY A 114 14.52 -15.67 18.72
N SER A 115 13.53 -14.96 18.18
CA SER A 115 13.59 -13.50 17.99
C SER A 115 12.26 -12.82 18.30
N LYS A 116 12.31 -11.63 18.93
CA LYS A 116 11.15 -10.76 19.15
C LYS A 116 11.00 -9.82 17.95
N ARG A 117 10.02 -10.08 17.08
CA ARG A 117 9.86 -9.35 15.80
C ARG A 117 8.45 -8.85 15.54
N TRP A 118 7.51 -9.19 16.40
CA TRP A 118 6.11 -8.83 16.26
C TRP A 118 5.49 -8.60 17.63
N ILE A 119 4.41 -7.82 17.64
CA ILE A 119 3.57 -7.62 18.80
C ILE A 119 2.34 -8.52 18.59
N ASP A 120 2.18 -9.52 19.46
CA ASP A 120 1.07 -10.45 19.35
C ASP A 120 -0.23 -9.76 19.79
N LEU A 121 -1.05 -9.41 18.81
CA LEU A 121 -2.38 -8.85 19.04
C LEU A 121 -3.39 -10.01 19.09
N PRO A 122 -4.06 -10.27 20.23
CA PRO A 122 -4.90 -11.45 20.40
C PRO A 122 -6.12 -11.49 19.45
N PHE A 123 -6.51 -10.35 18.90
CA PHE A 123 -7.62 -10.19 17.96
C PHE A 123 -7.22 -10.34 16.48
N LEU A 124 -5.91 -10.42 16.16
CA LEU A 124 -5.39 -10.61 14.80
C LEU A 124 -4.82 -12.03 14.56
N LYS A 125 -5.23 -13.00 15.38
CA LYS A 125 -4.85 -14.42 15.21
C LYS A 125 -5.73 -15.13 14.20
#